data_AF-A0A5D0MJG6-F1
#
_entry.id   AF-A0A5D0MJG6-F1
#
_cell.length_a   1.000
_cell.length_b   1.000
_cell.length_c   1.000
_cell.angle_alpha   90.00
_cell.angle_beta   90.00
_cell.angle_gamma   90.00
#
_symmetry.space_group_name_H-M   'P 1'
#
loop_
_entity.id
_entity.type
_entity.pdbx_description
1 polymer ?
#
loop_
_entity_poly.entity_id
_entity_poly.type
_entity_poly.pdbx_seq_one_letter_code
_entity_poly.pdbx_strand_id
1 'polypeptide(L)'
;MYKKFILFALCLLGFFLLFLIDRWQVSQWHYGKSLELQNELHVFKNNLKDSIDNRFNALKSLSALFVLNQDTSADEFSYFASLLMEYNPPIRALQYADENTKVKYVYPPKGNEITIKKPMILKSDPKRAFYVKKAIESKEATIQGPFNLRQGGRGVVVREPVFKNNNFLGLTIGVYDFPLLITEALEDMKLTEFVFRVKNENGETLWKSGEMKRNPADTFMRLRNISWTISAGWKKANVFPLRIRVTTWGLGLGFLLSLIYILKSFYSKESELQKQIDEKTDELKKNEERFRSIVENAPDPIFIQKDGKFIYLNPAACRLLGVESPSKIIDEPVLNYCHPDFYEEALERMKALSEKGESVHEHFEQKLLRADGTQIWVETAGEPVEYDNKLCGLVFVRDITDRKEAEKALVESEERFVRIANTIPGVLYDYYRRPDGTSKFLYISPQCREIFECETEEVIQNPSLLWDMVYAEDINYLLEEDKKANAGGNYFQAEVRIVPPSGVTKWIQLTARTDQTDENKPKIWSGVILDITQRKEAEKELYEIKNNLEKEVEEKTRELKERVEELEHFRDVTVEREMRMHELREEIKRLKKNE
;
A
#
# COMPACT_ATOMS: atom_id res chain seq x y z
N MET A 1 -14.01 8.30 -17.80
CA MET A 1 -15.38 8.34 -18.41
C MET A 1 -15.44 7.59 -19.75
N TYR A 2 -14.47 7.79 -20.65
CA TYR A 2 -14.42 7.16 -21.99
C TYR A 2 -14.44 5.61 -21.99
N LYS A 3 -13.69 4.95 -21.10
CA LYS A 3 -13.66 3.48 -20.98
C LYS A 3 -15.02 2.87 -20.59
N LYS A 4 -15.80 3.57 -19.75
CA LYS A 4 -17.17 3.15 -19.36
C LYS A 4 -18.13 3.20 -20.54
N PHE A 5 -17.95 4.19 -21.42
CA PHE A 5 -18.79 4.40 -22.60
C PHE A 5 -18.54 3.34 -23.69
N ILE A 6 -17.26 3.06 -24.01
CA ILE A 6 -16.89 2.02 -24.99
C ILE A 6 -17.46 0.66 -24.59
N LEU A 7 -17.38 0.35 -23.30
CA LEU A 7 -17.86 -0.90 -22.77
C LEU A 7 -19.38 -1.01 -22.80
N PHE A 8 -20.09 0.05 -22.41
CA PHE A 8 -21.54 0.10 -22.54
C PHE A 8 -21.98 -0.08 -24.00
N ALA A 9 -21.24 0.52 -24.94
CA ALA A 9 -21.45 0.33 -26.37
C ALA A 9 -21.21 -1.13 -26.82
N LEU A 10 -20.16 -1.79 -26.31
CA LEU A 10 -19.90 -3.21 -26.59
C LEU A 10 -21.01 -4.14 -26.04
N CYS A 11 -21.51 -3.87 -24.83
CA CYS A 11 -22.66 -4.60 -24.27
C CYS A 11 -23.92 -4.43 -25.12
N LEU A 12 -24.21 -3.19 -25.52
CA LEU A 12 -25.34 -2.86 -26.41
C LEU A 12 -25.22 -3.56 -27.75
N LEU A 13 -24.02 -3.58 -28.33
CA LEU A 13 -23.74 -4.22 -29.60
C LEU A 13 -23.87 -5.75 -29.51
N GLY A 14 -23.41 -6.36 -28.42
CA GLY A 14 -23.61 -7.78 -28.14
C GLY A 14 -25.09 -8.15 -27.96
N PHE A 15 -25.85 -7.34 -27.22
CA PHE A 15 -27.30 -7.53 -27.07
C PHE A 15 -28.04 -7.38 -28.41
N PHE A 16 -27.64 -6.39 -29.21
CA PHE A 16 -28.19 -6.18 -30.55
C PHE A 16 -27.90 -7.37 -31.48
N LEU A 17 -26.68 -7.92 -31.45
CA LEU A 17 -26.32 -9.12 -32.21
C LEU A 17 -27.16 -10.34 -31.79
N LEU A 18 -27.35 -10.56 -30.49
CA LEU A 18 -28.22 -11.64 -29.98
C LEU A 18 -29.66 -11.47 -30.46
N PHE A 19 -30.18 -10.25 -30.46
CA PHE A 19 -31.51 -9.95 -30.99
C PHE A 19 -31.60 -10.25 -32.50
N LEU A 20 -30.59 -9.88 -33.28
CA LEU A 20 -30.54 -10.20 -34.71
C LEU A 20 -30.50 -11.72 -34.95
N ILE A 21 -29.74 -12.47 -34.13
CA ILE A 21 -29.69 -13.94 -34.20
C ILE A 21 -31.05 -14.55 -33.88
N ASP A 22 -31.74 -14.13 -32.82
CA ASP A 22 -33.11 -14.59 -32.52
C ASP A 22 -34.06 -14.32 -33.69
N ARG A 23 -34.02 -13.10 -34.24
CA ARG A 23 -34.88 -12.71 -35.38
C ARG A 23 -34.59 -13.53 -36.61
N TRP A 24 -33.31 -13.78 -36.91
CA TRP A 24 -32.90 -14.60 -38.03
C TRP A 24 -33.34 -16.06 -37.84
N GLN A 25 -33.13 -16.65 -36.65
CA GLN A 25 -33.58 -18.02 -36.34
C GLN A 25 -35.10 -18.19 -36.51
N VAL A 26 -35.88 -17.25 -35.98
CA VAL A 26 -37.34 -17.24 -36.11
C VAL A 26 -37.76 -17.13 -37.56
N SER A 27 -37.12 -16.25 -38.34
CA SER A 27 -37.39 -16.10 -39.76
C SER A 27 -37.07 -17.38 -40.55
N GLN A 28 -35.91 -17.99 -40.32
CA GLN A 28 -35.50 -19.23 -40.98
C GLN A 28 -36.46 -20.38 -40.67
N TRP A 29 -36.91 -20.48 -39.42
CA TRP A 29 -37.88 -21.49 -39.02
C TRP A 29 -39.24 -21.30 -39.68
N HIS A 30 -39.75 -20.07 -39.76
CA HIS A 30 -41.00 -19.77 -40.47
C HIS A 30 -40.88 -20.05 -41.97
N TYR A 31 -39.73 -19.71 -42.58
CA TYR A 31 -39.45 -20.02 -43.97
C TYR A 31 -39.47 -21.52 -44.23
N GLY A 32 -38.77 -22.32 -43.42
CA GLY A 32 -38.79 -23.77 -43.51
C GLY A 32 -40.19 -24.36 -43.39
N LYS A 33 -41.00 -23.87 -42.44
CA LYS A 33 -42.39 -24.31 -42.28
C LYS A 33 -43.31 -23.88 -43.42
N SER A 34 -43.05 -22.74 -44.05
CA SER A 34 -43.77 -22.32 -45.26
C SER A 34 -43.40 -23.21 -46.46
N LEU A 35 -42.12 -23.57 -46.60
CA LEU A 35 -41.66 -24.45 -47.68
C LEU A 35 -42.21 -25.87 -47.54
N GLU A 36 -42.21 -26.41 -46.33
CA GLU A 36 -42.82 -27.71 -46.02
C GLU A 36 -44.31 -27.74 -46.40
N LEU A 37 -45.05 -26.69 -46.02
CA LEU A 37 -46.46 -26.55 -46.37
C LEU A 37 -46.70 -26.47 -47.90
N GLN A 38 -45.85 -25.75 -48.62
CA GLN A 38 -45.92 -25.63 -50.09
C GLN A 38 -45.61 -26.96 -50.78
N ASN A 39 -44.64 -27.72 -50.28
CA ASN A 39 -44.30 -29.04 -50.83
C ASN A 39 -45.48 -30.01 -50.69
N GLU A 40 -46.07 -30.12 -49.50
CA GLU A 40 -47.23 -30.99 -49.24
C GLU A 40 -48.44 -30.56 -50.08
N LEU A 41 -48.66 -29.25 -50.23
CA LEU A 41 -49.70 -28.70 -51.11
C LEU A 41 -49.49 -29.11 -52.57
N HIS A 42 -48.23 -29.06 -53.04
CA HIS A 42 -47.89 -29.42 -54.41
C HIS A 42 -48.08 -30.92 -54.67
N VAL A 43 -47.67 -31.77 -53.72
CA VAL A 43 -47.91 -33.22 -53.77
C VAL A 43 -49.42 -33.49 -53.82
N PHE A 44 -50.23 -32.80 -53.01
CA PHE A 44 -51.69 -33.02 -52.99
C PHE A 44 -52.36 -32.61 -54.29
N LYS A 45 -51.95 -31.47 -54.83
CA LYS A 45 -52.39 -31.04 -56.15
C LYS A 45 -52.04 -32.09 -57.20
N ASN A 46 -50.82 -32.62 -57.23
CA ASN A 46 -50.44 -33.58 -58.26
C ASN A 46 -51.18 -34.91 -58.09
N ASN A 47 -51.24 -35.46 -56.89
CA ASN A 47 -51.96 -36.70 -56.60
C ASN A 47 -53.45 -36.61 -56.96
N LEU A 48 -54.11 -35.49 -56.62
CA LEU A 48 -55.51 -35.27 -56.97
C LEU A 48 -55.70 -35.12 -58.48
N LYS A 49 -54.77 -34.44 -59.17
CA LYS A 49 -54.81 -34.35 -60.63
C LYS A 49 -54.66 -35.73 -61.26
N ASP A 50 -53.71 -36.52 -60.80
CA ASP A 50 -53.41 -37.85 -61.33
C ASP A 50 -54.56 -38.83 -61.06
N SER A 51 -55.13 -38.82 -59.84
CA SER A 51 -56.34 -39.59 -59.52
C SER A 51 -57.49 -39.23 -60.46
N ILE A 52 -57.68 -37.95 -60.81
CA ILE A 52 -58.72 -37.52 -61.73
C ILE A 52 -58.40 -37.91 -63.20
N ASP A 53 -57.21 -37.60 -63.68
CA ASP A 53 -56.80 -37.82 -65.08
C ASP A 53 -56.75 -39.33 -65.41
N ASN A 54 -56.27 -40.18 -64.50
CA ASN A 54 -56.27 -41.64 -64.68
C ASN A 54 -57.68 -42.19 -64.91
N ARG A 55 -58.66 -41.65 -64.17
CA ARG A 55 -60.07 -42.08 -64.25
C ARG A 55 -60.77 -41.52 -65.49
N PHE A 56 -60.29 -40.41 -66.03
CA PHE A 56 -60.75 -39.90 -67.33
C PHE A 56 -60.19 -40.73 -68.49
N ASN A 57 -58.96 -41.26 -68.37
CA ASN A 57 -58.42 -42.17 -69.36
C ASN A 57 -59.28 -43.44 -69.49
N ALA A 58 -59.82 -43.97 -68.38
CA ALA A 58 -60.79 -45.07 -68.44
C ALA A 58 -62.06 -44.71 -69.24
N LEU A 59 -62.55 -43.47 -69.13
CA LEU A 59 -63.71 -42.99 -69.91
C LEU A 59 -63.39 -42.85 -71.40
N LYS A 60 -62.15 -42.51 -71.76
CA LYS A 60 -61.69 -42.53 -73.15
C LYS A 60 -61.66 -43.94 -73.73
N SER A 61 -61.27 -44.94 -72.93
CA SER A 61 -61.37 -46.35 -73.34
C SER A 61 -62.82 -46.73 -73.66
N LEU A 62 -63.79 -46.27 -72.87
CA LEU A 62 -65.22 -46.45 -73.18
C LEU A 62 -65.64 -45.73 -74.47
N SER A 63 -65.07 -44.57 -74.74
CA SER A 63 -65.34 -43.81 -75.96
C SER A 63 -64.82 -44.55 -77.20
N ALA A 64 -63.66 -45.20 -77.10
CA ALA A 64 -63.07 -45.98 -78.18
C ALA A 64 -63.97 -47.15 -78.61
N LEU A 65 -64.69 -47.79 -77.67
CA LEU A 65 -65.65 -48.85 -77.97
C LEU A 65 -66.69 -48.40 -79.01
N PHE A 66 -67.28 -47.21 -78.83
CA PHE A 66 -68.30 -46.67 -79.73
C PHE A 66 -67.74 -46.14 -81.07
N VAL A 67 -66.45 -45.78 -81.11
CA VAL A 67 -65.77 -45.42 -82.36
C VAL A 67 -65.51 -46.67 -83.22
N LEU A 68 -65.09 -47.76 -82.58
CA LEU A 68 -64.76 -49.02 -83.23
C LEU A 68 -66.02 -49.83 -83.60
N ASN A 69 -67.01 -49.89 -82.71
CA ASN A 69 -68.26 -50.63 -82.89
C ASN A 69 -69.49 -49.75 -82.60
N GLN A 70 -70.11 -49.20 -83.66
CA GLN A 70 -71.27 -48.31 -83.50
C GLN A 70 -72.55 -49.06 -83.09
N ASP A 71 -72.65 -50.35 -83.42
CA ASP A 71 -73.79 -51.21 -83.08
C ASP A 71 -73.60 -51.94 -81.74
N THR A 72 -72.81 -51.35 -80.82
CA THR A 72 -72.57 -51.91 -79.49
C THR A 72 -73.88 -52.24 -78.77
N SER A 73 -74.05 -53.51 -78.38
CA SER A 73 -75.24 -53.98 -77.66
C SER A 73 -75.24 -53.56 -76.19
N ALA A 74 -76.39 -53.66 -75.51
CA ALA A 74 -76.48 -53.35 -74.08
C ALA A 74 -75.60 -54.27 -73.20
N ASP A 75 -75.43 -55.53 -73.62
CA ASP A 75 -74.62 -56.53 -72.92
C ASP A 75 -73.13 -56.26 -73.10
N GLU A 76 -72.69 -55.92 -74.33
CA GLU A 76 -71.32 -55.53 -74.63
C GLU A 76 -70.90 -54.26 -73.85
N PHE A 77 -71.78 -53.25 -73.82
CA PHE A 77 -71.56 -52.06 -73.00
C PHE A 77 -71.42 -52.42 -71.52
N SER A 78 -72.32 -53.26 -70.99
CA SER A 78 -72.33 -53.62 -69.57
C SER A 78 -71.08 -54.38 -69.17
N TYR A 79 -70.61 -55.32 -70.01
CA TYR A 79 -69.38 -56.08 -69.80
C TYR A 79 -68.13 -55.16 -69.83
N PHE A 80 -68.04 -54.29 -70.83
CA PHE A 80 -66.89 -53.38 -70.92
C PHE A 80 -66.89 -52.35 -69.77
N ALA A 81 -68.06 -51.83 -69.41
CA ALA A 81 -68.22 -50.91 -68.29
C ALA A 81 -67.90 -51.58 -66.94
N SER A 82 -68.26 -52.85 -66.75
CA SER A 82 -67.93 -53.58 -65.52
C SER A 82 -66.43 -53.73 -65.35
N LEU A 83 -65.72 -54.10 -66.42
CA LEU A 83 -64.26 -54.23 -66.41
C LEU A 83 -63.58 -52.90 -66.09
N LEU A 84 -64.01 -51.81 -66.73
CA LEU A 84 -63.47 -50.48 -66.45
C LEU A 84 -63.70 -50.05 -65.01
N MET A 85 -64.88 -50.32 -64.45
CA MET A 85 -65.19 -49.99 -63.06
C MET A 85 -64.39 -50.82 -62.06
N GLU A 86 -64.15 -52.10 -62.34
CA GLU A 86 -63.37 -53.00 -61.46
C GLU A 86 -61.94 -52.49 -61.26
N TYR A 87 -61.29 -52.03 -62.34
CA TYR A 87 -59.93 -51.47 -62.28
C TYR A 87 -59.89 -49.97 -61.95
N ASN A 88 -61.04 -49.32 -61.78
CA ASN A 88 -61.14 -47.89 -61.48
C ASN A 88 -62.23 -47.60 -60.42
N PRO A 89 -62.03 -48.02 -59.15
CA PRO A 89 -63.04 -48.00 -58.10
C PRO A 89 -63.74 -46.65 -57.80
N PRO A 90 -63.14 -45.46 -58.04
CA PRO A 90 -63.85 -44.17 -57.97
C PRO A 90 -64.99 -44.01 -58.97
N ILE A 91 -65.07 -44.84 -60.01
CA ILE A 91 -66.17 -44.83 -60.95
C ILE A 91 -67.39 -45.47 -60.29
N ARG A 92 -68.46 -44.69 -60.15
CA ARG A 92 -69.74 -45.11 -59.58
C ARG A 92 -70.73 -45.55 -60.66
N ALA A 93 -70.67 -44.92 -61.83
CA ALA A 93 -71.45 -45.32 -62.98
C ALA A 93 -70.82 -44.85 -64.28
N LEU A 94 -71.00 -45.64 -65.34
CA LEU A 94 -70.68 -45.30 -66.73
C LEU A 94 -71.97 -45.25 -67.53
N GLN A 95 -72.11 -44.26 -68.41
CA GLN A 95 -73.28 -44.09 -69.27
C GLN A 95 -72.86 -43.74 -70.69
N TYR A 96 -73.74 -44.05 -71.65
CA TYR A 96 -73.63 -43.59 -73.03
C TYR A 96 -74.91 -42.88 -73.44
N ALA A 97 -74.77 -41.71 -74.06
CA ALA A 97 -75.86 -40.99 -74.71
C ALA A 97 -75.61 -40.94 -76.21
N ASP A 98 -76.66 -41.14 -76.99
CA ASP A 98 -76.61 -41.16 -78.46
C ASP A 98 -76.36 -39.76 -79.07
N GLU A 99 -76.36 -39.66 -80.40
CA GLU A 99 -76.17 -38.42 -81.16
C GLU A 99 -77.24 -37.34 -80.85
N ASN A 100 -78.41 -37.76 -80.37
CA ASN A 100 -79.49 -36.87 -79.90
C ASN A 100 -79.32 -36.49 -78.42
N THR A 101 -78.22 -36.90 -77.79
CA THR A 101 -77.89 -36.73 -76.37
C THR A 101 -78.87 -37.44 -75.43
N LYS A 102 -79.58 -38.46 -75.91
CA LYS A 102 -80.47 -39.30 -75.10
C LYS A 102 -79.67 -40.43 -74.47
N VAL A 103 -79.70 -40.55 -73.14
CA VAL A 103 -78.99 -41.62 -72.42
C VAL A 103 -79.55 -42.98 -72.83
N LYS A 104 -78.74 -43.80 -73.50
CA LYS A 104 -79.09 -45.12 -74.04
C LYS A 104 -78.66 -46.26 -73.11
N TYR A 105 -77.44 -46.18 -72.57
CA TYR A 105 -76.87 -47.23 -71.71
C TYR A 105 -76.38 -46.66 -70.38
N VAL A 106 -76.53 -47.45 -69.31
CA VAL A 106 -76.09 -47.11 -67.95
C VAL A 106 -75.65 -48.37 -67.20
N TYR A 107 -74.47 -48.34 -66.60
CA TYR A 107 -73.94 -49.42 -65.76
C TYR A 107 -73.35 -48.83 -64.46
N PRO A 108 -73.58 -49.43 -63.27
CA PRO A 108 -74.43 -50.60 -63.03
C PRO A 108 -75.92 -50.22 -63.09
N PRO A 109 -76.81 -51.15 -63.44
CA PRO A 109 -78.25 -50.87 -63.51
C PRO A 109 -78.87 -50.62 -62.13
N LYS A 110 -78.35 -51.30 -61.10
CA LYS A 110 -78.78 -51.17 -59.70
C LYS A 110 -78.44 -49.76 -59.18
N GLY A 111 -79.43 -49.03 -58.66
CA GLY A 111 -79.31 -47.64 -58.24
C GLY A 111 -79.46 -46.60 -59.37
N ASN A 112 -79.64 -47.04 -60.61
CA ASN A 112 -79.82 -46.20 -61.81
C ASN A 112 -81.17 -46.40 -62.51
N GLU A 113 -82.13 -47.07 -61.86
CA GLU A 113 -83.37 -47.53 -62.46
C GLU A 113 -84.22 -46.39 -63.03
N ILE A 114 -84.15 -45.20 -62.42
CA ILE A 114 -84.86 -44.00 -62.89
C ILE A 114 -84.32 -43.54 -64.25
N THR A 115 -83.00 -43.57 -64.43
CA THR A 115 -82.35 -43.18 -65.70
C THR A 115 -82.66 -44.19 -66.80
N ILE A 116 -82.81 -45.47 -66.45
CA ILE A 116 -83.17 -46.55 -67.37
C ILE A 116 -84.66 -46.49 -67.75
N LYS A 117 -85.56 -46.31 -66.77
CA LYS A 117 -87.03 -46.24 -66.99
C LYS A 117 -87.47 -44.97 -67.73
N LYS A 118 -86.77 -43.85 -67.54
CA LYS A 118 -87.05 -42.57 -68.21
C LYS A 118 -85.76 -41.97 -68.77
N PRO A 119 -85.34 -42.38 -69.99
CA PRO A 119 -84.15 -41.86 -70.65
C PRO A 119 -84.19 -40.34 -70.76
N MET A 120 -83.12 -39.71 -70.29
CA MET A 120 -83.02 -38.26 -70.24
C MET A 120 -82.31 -37.72 -71.49
N ILE A 121 -82.84 -36.64 -72.08
CA ILE A 121 -82.16 -35.89 -73.13
C ILE A 121 -81.31 -34.81 -72.46
N LEU A 122 -79.99 -34.92 -72.57
CA LEU A 122 -79.06 -34.11 -71.79
C LEU A 122 -79.01 -32.65 -72.25
N LYS A 123 -79.16 -32.41 -73.56
CA LYS A 123 -79.14 -31.08 -74.15
C LYS A 123 -80.38 -30.23 -73.82
N SER A 124 -81.50 -30.85 -73.46
CA SER A 124 -82.74 -30.16 -73.07
C SER A 124 -82.84 -29.88 -71.56
N ASP A 125 -81.95 -30.44 -70.74
CA ASP A 125 -81.96 -30.23 -69.29
C ASP A 125 -81.22 -28.94 -68.91
N PRO A 126 -81.87 -27.95 -68.26
CA PRO A 126 -81.25 -26.66 -67.93
C PRO A 126 -79.97 -26.75 -67.09
N LYS A 127 -79.83 -27.78 -66.24
CA LYS A 127 -78.67 -27.96 -65.36
C LYS A 127 -77.48 -28.60 -66.06
N ARG A 128 -77.69 -29.22 -67.23
CA ARG A 128 -76.66 -30.04 -67.92
C ARG A 128 -76.36 -29.54 -69.32
N ALA A 129 -77.32 -28.88 -69.97
CA ALA A 129 -77.24 -28.40 -71.34
C ALA A 129 -75.98 -27.56 -71.61
N PHE A 130 -75.58 -26.71 -70.65
CA PHE A 130 -74.35 -25.91 -70.77
C PHE A 130 -73.10 -26.78 -70.98
N TYR A 131 -72.89 -27.78 -70.12
CA TYR A 131 -71.73 -28.68 -70.19
C TYR A 131 -71.77 -29.56 -71.44
N VAL A 132 -72.96 -30.03 -71.81
CA VAL A 132 -73.15 -30.87 -73.01
C VAL A 132 -72.84 -30.08 -74.28
N LYS A 133 -73.37 -28.86 -74.43
CA LYS A 133 -73.07 -27.98 -75.56
C LYS A 133 -71.58 -27.66 -75.62
N LYS A 134 -71.00 -27.27 -74.48
CA LYS A 134 -69.57 -26.96 -74.37
C LYS A 134 -68.70 -28.14 -74.78
N ALA A 135 -69.00 -29.37 -74.35
CA ALA A 135 -68.26 -30.57 -74.73
C ALA A 135 -68.30 -30.82 -76.24
N ILE A 136 -69.49 -30.73 -76.84
CA ILE A 136 -69.67 -30.95 -78.29
C ILE A 136 -68.95 -29.87 -79.11
N GLU A 137 -69.08 -28.61 -78.72
CA GLU A 137 -68.47 -27.47 -79.42
C GLU A 137 -66.94 -27.46 -79.28
N SER A 138 -66.42 -27.72 -78.08
CA SER A 138 -64.97 -27.71 -77.83
C SER A 138 -64.27 -29.00 -78.24
N LYS A 139 -65.02 -30.08 -78.49
CA LYS A 139 -64.50 -31.45 -78.68
C LYS A 139 -63.61 -31.93 -77.52
N GLU A 140 -63.85 -31.41 -76.33
CA GLU A 140 -63.11 -31.76 -75.11
C GLU A 140 -64.05 -32.23 -74.01
N ALA A 141 -63.53 -33.05 -73.10
CA ALA A 141 -64.23 -33.46 -71.89
C ALA A 141 -64.74 -32.25 -71.11
N THR A 142 -66.00 -32.31 -70.66
CA THR A 142 -66.51 -31.36 -69.67
C THR A 142 -66.78 -32.02 -68.34
N ILE A 143 -66.34 -31.36 -67.28
CA ILE A 143 -66.48 -31.75 -65.90
C ILE A 143 -67.57 -30.87 -65.27
N GLN A 144 -68.44 -31.52 -64.51
CA GLN A 144 -69.46 -30.88 -63.70
C GLN A 144 -69.37 -31.39 -62.26
N GLY A 145 -69.36 -30.47 -61.30
CA GLY A 145 -69.39 -30.78 -59.87
C GLY A 145 -68.15 -30.35 -59.11
N PRO A 146 -68.03 -30.75 -57.83
CA PRO A 146 -68.78 -31.83 -57.17
C PRO A 146 -70.15 -31.39 -56.59
N PHE A 147 -71.21 -32.16 -56.87
CA PHE A 147 -72.59 -31.94 -56.37
C PHE A 147 -73.22 -33.22 -55.83
N ASN A 148 -74.35 -33.12 -55.13
CA ASN A 148 -75.07 -34.28 -54.60
C ASN A 148 -75.69 -35.08 -55.75
N LEU A 149 -75.25 -36.33 -55.89
CA LEU A 149 -75.75 -37.24 -56.92
C LEU A 149 -77.17 -37.70 -56.57
N ARG A 150 -77.98 -38.00 -57.59
CA ARG A 150 -79.31 -38.61 -57.40
C ARG A 150 -79.23 -39.99 -56.72
N GLN A 151 -78.11 -40.69 -56.89
CA GLN A 151 -77.83 -42.00 -56.32
C GLN A 151 -77.36 -41.94 -54.84
N GLY A 152 -77.32 -40.74 -54.25
CA GLY A 152 -76.68 -40.50 -52.94
C GLY A 152 -75.18 -40.22 -53.04
N GLY A 153 -74.64 -39.49 -52.08
CA GLY A 153 -73.23 -39.08 -52.05
C GLY A 153 -72.94 -37.85 -52.92
N ARG A 154 -71.67 -37.40 -52.88
CA ARG A 154 -71.18 -36.25 -53.65
C ARG A 154 -70.30 -36.75 -54.79
N GLY A 155 -70.55 -36.28 -56.01
CA GLY A 155 -69.83 -36.80 -57.17
C GLY A 155 -69.52 -35.76 -58.23
N VAL A 156 -68.61 -36.14 -59.11
CA VAL A 156 -68.19 -35.39 -60.28
C VAL A 156 -68.68 -36.15 -61.52
N VAL A 157 -69.26 -35.42 -62.46
CA VAL A 157 -69.73 -35.99 -63.73
C VAL A 157 -68.87 -35.47 -64.86
N VAL A 158 -68.28 -36.38 -65.63
CA VAL A 158 -67.47 -36.05 -66.80
C VAL A 158 -68.16 -36.54 -68.04
N ARG A 159 -68.18 -35.71 -69.07
CA ARG A 159 -68.80 -35.98 -70.36
C ARG A 159 -67.74 -35.86 -71.43
N GLU A 160 -67.37 -36.98 -72.01
CA GLU A 160 -66.42 -37.06 -73.11
C GLU A 160 -67.20 -37.19 -74.43
N PRO A 161 -67.06 -36.24 -75.36
CA PRO A 161 -67.76 -36.29 -76.63
C PRO A 161 -67.07 -37.29 -77.56
N VAL A 162 -67.86 -38.17 -78.18
CA VAL A 162 -67.35 -39.20 -79.08
C VAL A 162 -67.54 -38.75 -80.52
N PHE A 163 -66.45 -38.71 -81.28
CA PHE A 163 -66.46 -38.35 -82.70
C PHE A 163 -65.80 -39.44 -83.54
N LYS A 164 -66.31 -39.65 -84.75
CA LYS A 164 -65.66 -40.45 -85.81
C LYS A 164 -65.70 -39.66 -87.10
N ASN A 165 -64.55 -39.41 -87.72
CA ASN A 165 -64.44 -38.59 -88.94
C ASN A 165 -65.18 -37.24 -88.81
N ASN A 166 -65.03 -36.57 -87.67
CA ASN A 166 -65.68 -35.29 -87.35
C ASN A 166 -67.21 -35.33 -87.16
N ASN A 167 -67.85 -36.49 -87.28
CA ASN A 167 -69.26 -36.69 -86.97
C ASN A 167 -69.43 -37.02 -85.49
N PHE A 168 -70.34 -36.32 -84.81
CA PHE A 168 -70.68 -36.56 -83.42
C PHE A 168 -71.51 -37.85 -83.30
N LEU A 169 -71.00 -38.84 -82.58
CA LEU A 169 -71.67 -40.12 -82.38
C LEU A 169 -72.49 -40.16 -81.08
N GLY A 170 -72.08 -39.38 -80.08
CA GLY A 170 -72.68 -39.43 -78.76
C GLY A 170 -71.74 -38.93 -77.66
N LEU A 171 -72.12 -39.16 -76.40
CA LEU A 171 -71.34 -38.79 -75.21
C LEU A 171 -71.16 -40.01 -74.32
N THR A 172 -69.92 -40.32 -73.96
CA THR A 172 -69.66 -41.18 -72.81
C THR A 172 -69.64 -40.34 -71.54
N ILE A 173 -70.20 -40.89 -70.47
CA ILE A 173 -70.43 -40.16 -69.23
C ILE A 173 -69.90 -40.99 -68.08
N GLY A 174 -68.91 -40.45 -67.37
CA GLY A 174 -68.40 -41.02 -66.12
C GLY A 174 -69.00 -40.29 -64.93
N VAL A 175 -69.52 -41.04 -63.96
CA VAL A 175 -69.93 -40.53 -62.65
C VAL A 175 -68.92 -41.03 -61.63
N TYR A 176 -68.21 -40.11 -60.99
CA TYR A 176 -67.13 -40.41 -60.05
C TYR A 176 -67.49 -40.02 -58.63
N ASP A 177 -67.11 -40.84 -57.65
CA ASP A 177 -67.27 -40.56 -56.23
C ASP A 177 -66.20 -39.55 -55.77
N PHE A 178 -66.63 -38.33 -55.46
CA PHE A 178 -65.70 -37.24 -55.15
C PHE A 178 -64.95 -37.46 -53.83
N PRO A 179 -65.61 -37.88 -52.72
CA PRO A 179 -64.90 -38.32 -51.53
C PRO A 179 -63.83 -39.38 -51.81
N LEU A 180 -64.09 -40.38 -52.65
CA LEU A 180 -63.11 -41.43 -52.93
C LEU A 180 -61.90 -40.91 -53.74
N LEU A 181 -62.12 -40.04 -54.74
CA LEU A 181 -61.03 -39.35 -55.45
C LEU A 181 -60.13 -38.55 -54.51
N ILE A 182 -60.74 -37.89 -53.50
CA ILE A 182 -59.99 -37.15 -52.50
C ILE A 182 -59.22 -38.10 -51.57
N THR A 183 -59.82 -39.21 -51.15
CA THR A 183 -59.17 -40.21 -50.29
C THR A 183 -57.95 -40.83 -50.98
N GLU A 184 -58.05 -41.22 -52.27
CA GLU A 184 -56.91 -41.71 -53.05
C GLU A 184 -55.80 -40.65 -53.12
N ALA A 185 -56.15 -39.38 -53.34
CA ALA A 185 -55.17 -38.31 -53.40
C ALA A 185 -54.44 -38.04 -52.07
N LEU A 186 -54.98 -38.53 -50.95
CA LEU A 186 -54.47 -38.31 -49.59
C LEU A 186 -53.75 -39.52 -48.99
N GLU A 187 -53.69 -40.66 -49.68
CA GLU A 187 -53.25 -41.94 -49.11
C GLU A 187 -51.86 -41.85 -48.44
N ASP A 188 -50.90 -41.19 -49.09
CA ASP A 188 -49.52 -41.02 -48.59
C ASP A 188 -49.28 -39.70 -47.83
N MET A 189 -50.34 -39.01 -47.40
CA MET A 189 -50.22 -37.68 -46.79
C MET A 189 -50.15 -37.67 -45.27
N LYS A 190 -49.40 -36.69 -44.75
CA LYS A 190 -49.27 -36.44 -43.30
C LYS A 190 -50.49 -35.70 -42.72
N LEU A 191 -51.66 -36.34 -42.73
CA LEU A 191 -52.92 -35.83 -42.17
C LEU A 191 -52.90 -35.62 -40.63
N THR A 192 -51.87 -36.12 -39.97
CA THR A 192 -51.57 -35.83 -38.56
C THR A 192 -51.10 -34.40 -38.36
N GLU A 193 -50.46 -33.79 -39.36
CA GLU A 193 -49.81 -32.48 -39.28
C GLU A 193 -50.53 -31.42 -40.13
N PHE A 194 -51.02 -31.81 -41.30
CA PHE A 194 -51.60 -30.89 -42.29
C PHE A 194 -53.11 -31.05 -42.43
N VAL A 195 -53.75 -29.96 -42.85
CA VAL A 195 -55.15 -29.87 -43.22
C VAL A 195 -55.23 -29.36 -44.65
N PHE A 196 -56.09 -29.96 -45.45
CA PHE A 196 -56.30 -29.61 -46.85
C PHE A 196 -57.74 -29.15 -47.08
N ARG A 197 -57.93 -28.27 -48.05
CA ARG A 197 -59.25 -27.75 -48.45
C ARG A 197 -59.27 -27.54 -49.96
N VAL A 198 -60.39 -27.92 -50.58
CA VAL A 198 -60.63 -27.68 -52.01
C VAL A 198 -61.81 -26.73 -52.13
N LYS A 199 -61.65 -25.66 -52.90
CA LYS A 199 -62.69 -24.67 -53.21
C LYS A 199 -62.94 -24.59 -54.71
N ASN A 200 -64.16 -24.24 -55.10
CA ASN A 200 -64.48 -23.94 -56.50
C ASN A 200 -64.07 -22.51 -56.89
N GLU A 201 -64.32 -22.14 -58.14
CA GLU A 201 -64.07 -20.82 -58.72
C GLU A 201 -64.77 -19.69 -57.95
N ASN A 202 -65.92 -19.98 -57.33
CA ASN A 202 -66.70 -19.03 -56.54
C ASN A 202 -66.22 -18.91 -55.09
N GLY A 203 -65.18 -19.66 -54.70
CA GLY A 203 -64.64 -19.69 -53.34
C GLY A 203 -65.42 -20.59 -52.35
N GLU A 204 -66.45 -21.31 -52.80
CA GLU A 204 -67.21 -22.24 -51.97
C GLU A 204 -66.38 -23.48 -51.65
N THR A 205 -66.45 -23.96 -50.42
CA THR A 205 -65.70 -25.14 -49.99
C THR A 205 -66.34 -26.42 -50.52
N LEU A 206 -65.62 -27.10 -51.41
CA LEU A 206 -65.98 -28.40 -51.96
C LEU A 206 -65.64 -29.54 -51.00
N TRP A 207 -64.51 -29.43 -50.29
CA TRP A 207 -64.09 -30.41 -49.31
C TRP A 207 -63.06 -29.81 -48.34
N LYS A 208 -63.02 -30.32 -47.10
CA LYS A 208 -61.99 -30.00 -46.11
C LYS A 208 -61.65 -31.23 -45.26
N SER A 209 -60.37 -31.44 -44.94
CA SER A 209 -59.95 -32.50 -44.02
C SER A 209 -60.09 -32.12 -42.55
N GLY A 210 -60.27 -30.83 -42.25
CA GLY A 210 -60.34 -30.30 -40.89
C GLY A 210 -60.35 -28.76 -40.84
N GLU A 211 -60.11 -28.20 -39.65
CA GLU A 211 -59.98 -26.76 -39.45
C GLU A 211 -58.53 -26.30 -39.61
N MET A 212 -58.33 -25.27 -40.44
CA MET A 212 -57.01 -24.70 -40.73
C MET A 212 -56.72 -23.54 -39.79
N LYS A 213 -55.53 -23.51 -39.17
CA LYS A 213 -55.09 -22.38 -38.34
C LYS A 213 -54.05 -21.52 -39.08
N ARG A 214 -54.40 -20.25 -39.34
CA ARG A 214 -53.59 -19.14 -39.88
C ARG A 214 -52.89 -19.40 -41.23
N ASN A 215 -52.89 -18.36 -42.09
CA ASN A 215 -52.16 -18.25 -43.38
C ASN A 215 -52.03 -19.56 -44.17
N PRO A 216 -53.11 -20.05 -44.79
CA PRO A 216 -53.02 -21.21 -45.68
C PRO A 216 -52.13 -20.91 -46.88
N ALA A 217 -51.42 -21.92 -47.35
CA ALA A 217 -50.80 -21.90 -48.66
C ALA A 217 -51.87 -22.28 -49.69
N ASP A 218 -52.01 -21.48 -50.75
CA ASP A 218 -52.99 -21.71 -51.81
C ASP A 218 -52.29 -22.03 -53.12
N THR A 219 -52.87 -22.95 -53.89
CA THR A 219 -52.47 -23.26 -55.26
C THR A 219 -53.70 -23.45 -56.13
N PHE A 220 -53.57 -23.13 -57.41
CA PHE A 220 -54.65 -23.29 -58.37
C PHE A 220 -54.45 -24.56 -59.19
N MET A 221 -55.50 -25.35 -59.32
CA MET A 221 -55.58 -26.51 -60.18
C MET A 221 -56.65 -26.25 -61.24
N ARG A 222 -56.26 -26.29 -62.51
CA ARG A 222 -57.21 -26.23 -63.63
C ARG A 222 -57.46 -27.65 -64.14
N LEU A 223 -58.72 -28.07 -64.11
CA LEU A 223 -59.20 -29.36 -64.62
C LEU A 223 -60.16 -29.08 -65.78
N ARG A 224 -59.69 -29.20 -67.03
CA ARG A 224 -60.48 -28.95 -68.24
C ARG A 224 -61.21 -27.58 -68.18
N ASN A 225 -62.53 -27.60 -68.02
CA ASN A 225 -63.43 -26.45 -67.97
C ASN A 225 -63.72 -25.90 -66.57
N ILE A 226 -63.11 -26.44 -65.51
CA ILE A 226 -63.24 -25.95 -64.14
C ILE A 226 -61.88 -25.67 -63.52
N SER A 227 -61.83 -24.73 -62.58
CA SER A 227 -60.66 -24.48 -61.75
C SER A 227 -61.02 -24.60 -60.28
N TRP A 228 -60.12 -25.24 -59.54
CA TRP A 228 -60.21 -25.43 -58.10
C TRP A 228 -59.05 -24.75 -57.42
N THR A 229 -59.33 -24.11 -56.29
CA THR A 229 -58.30 -23.60 -55.38
C THR A 229 -58.08 -24.65 -54.32
N ILE A 230 -56.84 -25.11 -54.19
CA ILE A 230 -56.42 -26.07 -53.18
C ILE A 230 -55.62 -25.29 -52.13
N SER A 231 -56.03 -25.45 -50.88
CA SER A 231 -55.38 -24.83 -49.74
C SER A 231 -54.78 -25.90 -48.84
N ALA A 232 -53.59 -25.66 -48.31
CA ALA A 232 -52.99 -26.43 -47.22
C ALA A 232 -52.76 -25.53 -46.01
N GLY A 233 -52.98 -26.06 -44.81
CA GLY A 233 -52.71 -25.36 -43.56
C GLY A 233 -52.27 -26.32 -42.46
N TRP A 234 -51.72 -25.79 -41.38
CA TRP A 234 -51.31 -26.60 -40.23
C TRP A 234 -52.52 -26.96 -39.35
N LYS A 235 -52.55 -28.22 -38.89
CA LYS A 235 -53.58 -28.73 -37.98
C LYS A 235 -53.45 -28.14 -36.57
N LYS A 236 -52.22 -27.93 -36.11
CA LYS A 236 -51.89 -27.24 -34.86
C LYS A 236 -51.12 -25.96 -35.17
N ALA A 237 -51.21 -24.98 -34.26
CA ALA A 237 -50.41 -23.77 -34.39
C ALA A 237 -48.94 -24.14 -34.26
N ASN A 238 -48.18 -23.97 -35.33
CA ASN A 238 -46.74 -24.07 -35.28
C ASN A 238 -46.21 -22.78 -34.69
N VAL A 239 -45.66 -22.87 -33.48
CA VAL A 239 -44.97 -21.78 -32.79
C VAL A 239 -43.49 -22.10 -32.73
N PHE A 240 -42.65 -21.07 -32.93
CA PHE A 240 -41.21 -21.22 -32.79
C PHE A 240 -40.88 -21.80 -31.40
N PRO A 241 -40.02 -22.84 -31.30
CA PRO A 241 -39.77 -23.52 -30.03
C PRO A 241 -39.24 -22.57 -28.94
N LEU A 242 -39.95 -22.49 -27.81
CA LEU A 242 -39.57 -21.61 -26.69
C LEU A 242 -38.18 -21.97 -26.13
N ARG A 243 -37.83 -23.26 -26.10
CA ARG A 243 -36.53 -23.75 -25.62
C ARG A 243 -35.37 -23.11 -26.38
N ILE A 244 -35.48 -22.98 -27.70
CA ILE A 244 -34.42 -22.37 -28.54
C ILE A 244 -34.24 -20.91 -28.18
N ARG A 245 -35.34 -20.16 -27.99
CA ARG A 245 -35.25 -18.77 -27.51
C ARG A 245 -34.60 -18.68 -26.13
N VAL A 246 -35.06 -19.50 -25.18
CA VAL A 246 -34.53 -19.49 -23.81
C VAL A 246 -33.04 -19.81 -23.80
N THR A 247 -32.57 -20.74 -24.63
CA THR A 247 -31.13 -21.04 -24.73
C THR A 247 -30.34 -19.88 -25.32
N THR A 248 -30.82 -19.24 -26.39
CA THR A 248 -30.13 -18.10 -27.03
C THR A 248 -30.03 -16.92 -26.06
N TRP A 249 -31.14 -16.56 -25.40
CA TRP A 249 -31.17 -15.46 -24.43
C TRP A 249 -30.44 -15.80 -23.13
N GLY A 250 -30.50 -17.05 -22.67
CA GLY A 250 -29.80 -17.51 -21.47
C GLY A 250 -28.28 -17.48 -21.60
N LEU A 251 -27.73 -17.93 -22.75
CA LEU A 251 -26.31 -17.78 -23.06
C LEU A 251 -25.89 -16.32 -23.13
N GLY A 252 -26.73 -15.47 -23.73
CA GLY A 252 -26.52 -14.02 -23.77
C GLY A 252 -26.45 -13.38 -22.39
N LEU A 253 -27.38 -13.73 -21.50
CA LEU A 253 -27.40 -13.25 -20.12
C LEU A 253 -26.15 -13.70 -19.34
N GLY A 254 -25.74 -14.95 -19.50
CA GLY A 254 -24.53 -15.49 -18.86
C GLY A 254 -23.26 -14.75 -19.27
N PHE A 255 -23.11 -14.45 -20.56
CA PHE A 255 -21.99 -13.66 -21.08
C PHE A 255 -22.00 -12.21 -20.55
N LEU A 256 -23.18 -11.61 -20.42
CA LEU A 256 -23.32 -10.25 -19.90
C LEU A 256 -22.94 -10.18 -18.40
N LEU A 257 -23.36 -11.17 -17.61
CA LEU A 257 -22.99 -11.29 -16.20
C LEU A 257 -21.49 -11.53 -16.00
N SER A 258 -20.86 -12.40 -16.82
CA SER A 258 -19.41 -12.64 -16.73
C SER A 258 -18.61 -11.38 -17.11
N LEU A 259 -19.05 -10.61 -18.10
CA LEU A 259 -18.43 -9.34 -18.46
C LEU A 259 -18.54 -8.33 -17.30
N ILE A 260 -19.72 -8.16 -16.71
CA ILE A 260 -19.92 -7.29 -15.53
C ILE A 260 -18.98 -7.70 -14.39
N TYR A 261 -18.82 -9.00 -14.15
CA TYR A 261 -17.93 -9.51 -13.11
C TYR A 261 -16.45 -9.19 -13.39
N ILE A 262 -15.97 -9.45 -14.61
CA ILE A 262 -14.59 -9.13 -15.02
C ILE A 262 -14.32 -7.63 -14.83
N LEU A 263 -15.28 -6.78 -15.18
CA LEU A 263 -15.16 -5.33 -15.02
C LEU A 263 -15.09 -4.90 -13.57
N LYS A 264 -15.95 -5.45 -12.71
CA LYS A 264 -15.89 -5.19 -11.27
C LYS A 264 -14.51 -5.51 -10.73
N SER A 265 -13.92 -6.63 -11.17
CA SER A 265 -12.55 -7.03 -10.81
C SER A 265 -11.47 -6.06 -11.30
N PHE A 266 -11.57 -5.57 -12.54
CA PHE A 266 -10.65 -4.55 -13.05
C PHE A 266 -10.74 -3.22 -12.30
N TYR A 267 -11.96 -2.75 -12.01
CA TYR A 267 -12.17 -1.50 -11.27
C TYR A 267 -11.69 -1.58 -9.81
N SER A 268 -11.90 -2.71 -9.13
CA SER A 268 -11.38 -2.87 -7.77
C SER A 268 -9.86 -2.84 -7.75
N LYS A 269 -9.20 -3.42 -8.77
CA LYS A 269 -7.74 -3.48 -8.85
C LYS A 269 -7.10 -2.11 -9.11
N GLU A 270 -7.75 -1.25 -9.90
CA GLU A 270 -7.32 0.13 -10.13
C GLU A 270 -7.42 0.97 -8.85
N SER A 271 -8.50 0.81 -8.07
CA SER A 271 -8.66 1.49 -6.77
C SER A 271 -7.65 1.03 -5.73
N GLU A 272 -7.35 -0.27 -5.68
CA GLU A 272 -6.36 -0.85 -4.76
C GLU A 272 -4.96 -0.31 -5.06
N LEU A 273 -4.59 -0.24 -6.34
CA LEU A 273 -3.29 0.26 -6.77
C LEU A 273 -3.15 1.76 -6.49
N GLN A 274 -4.21 2.55 -6.72
CA GLN A 274 -4.20 3.98 -6.41
C GLN A 274 -3.99 4.20 -4.91
N LYS A 275 -4.67 3.41 -4.07
CA LYS A 275 -4.50 3.46 -2.62
C LYS A 275 -3.06 3.11 -2.19
N GLN A 276 -2.44 2.11 -2.80
CA GLN A 276 -1.04 1.77 -2.53
C GLN A 276 -0.06 2.88 -2.96
N ILE A 277 -0.34 3.55 -4.08
CA ILE A 277 0.45 4.71 -4.52
C ILE A 277 0.32 5.83 -3.49
N ASP A 278 -0.91 6.16 -3.09
CA ASP A 278 -1.19 7.22 -2.11
C ASP A 278 -0.53 6.91 -0.76
N GLU A 279 -0.65 5.68 -0.26
CA GLU A 279 0.00 5.19 0.97
C GLU A 279 1.53 5.30 0.89
N LYS A 280 2.14 4.90 -0.23
CA LYS A 280 3.59 5.05 -0.43
C LYS A 280 4.03 6.51 -0.55
N THR A 281 3.25 7.37 -1.21
CA THR A 281 3.58 8.80 -1.29
C THR A 281 3.48 9.48 0.07
N ASP A 282 2.50 9.10 0.89
CA ASP A 282 2.37 9.60 2.26
C ASP A 282 3.49 9.07 3.16
N GLU A 283 3.88 7.80 2.99
CA GLU A 283 5.02 7.21 3.71
C GLU A 283 6.35 7.91 3.33
N LEU A 284 6.55 8.18 2.04
CA LEU A 284 7.71 8.94 1.55
C LEU A 284 7.72 10.37 2.10
N LYS A 285 6.60 11.08 2.05
CA LYS A 285 6.49 12.43 2.64
C LYS A 285 6.78 12.43 4.14
N LYS A 286 6.19 11.50 4.89
CA LYS A 286 6.44 11.38 6.34
C LYS A 286 7.90 11.04 6.65
N ASN A 287 8.53 10.18 5.86
CA ASN A 287 9.95 9.89 6.02
C ASN A 287 10.81 11.11 5.71
N GLU A 288 10.53 11.85 4.62
CA GLU A 288 11.26 13.06 4.27
C GLU A 288 11.13 14.15 5.36
N GLU A 289 9.91 14.40 5.84
CA GLU A 289 9.65 15.32 6.95
C GLU A 289 10.36 14.88 8.23
N ARG A 290 10.38 13.57 8.52
CA ARG A 290 11.07 13.01 9.68
C ARG A 290 12.58 13.19 9.58
N PHE A 291 13.20 12.89 8.44
CA PHE A 291 14.63 13.09 8.24
C PHE A 291 15.01 14.57 8.32
N ARG A 292 14.24 15.44 7.66
CA ARG A 292 14.43 16.89 7.75
C ARG A 292 14.34 17.38 9.20
N SER A 293 13.33 16.91 9.95
CA SER A 293 13.18 17.24 11.37
C SER A 293 14.35 16.76 12.22
N ILE A 294 14.94 15.59 11.94
CA ILE A 294 16.09 15.08 12.69
C ILE A 294 17.32 15.97 12.45
N VAL A 295 17.61 16.36 11.20
CA VAL A 295 18.78 17.17 10.87
C VAL A 295 18.63 18.63 11.35
N GLU A 296 17.45 19.22 11.16
CA GLU A 296 17.17 20.61 11.57
C GLU A 296 17.18 20.80 13.10
N ASN A 297 16.81 19.76 13.86
CA ASN A 297 16.80 19.80 15.33
C ASN A 297 18.02 19.10 15.96
N ALA A 298 18.99 18.65 15.15
CA ALA A 298 20.21 18.07 15.70
C ALA A 298 20.94 19.13 16.55
N PRO A 299 21.39 18.78 17.77
CA PRO A 299 22.14 19.70 18.61
C PRO A 299 23.50 20.03 17.99
N ASP A 300 24.08 19.07 17.28
CA ASP A 300 25.37 19.22 16.62
C ASP A 300 25.22 20.02 15.31
N PRO A 301 26.11 21.00 15.10
CA PRO A 301 26.33 21.64 13.81
C PRO A 301 26.61 20.64 12.68
N ILE A 302 25.76 20.69 11.65
CA ILE A 302 25.88 19.85 10.45
C ILE A 302 25.85 20.76 9.22
N PHE A 303 26.78 20.55 8.29
CA PHE A 303 26.72 21.16 6.98
C PHE A 303 27.13 20.20 5.87
N ILE A 304 26.67 20.47 4.65
CA ILE A 304 27.11 19.78 3.44
C ILE A 304 27.94 20.76 2.64
N GLN A 305 29.14 20.33 2.24
CA GLN A 305 30.02 21.08 1.36
C GLN A 305 30.25 20.38 0.03
N LYS A 306 30.46 21.17 -1.01
CA LYS A 306 30.95 20.70 -2.31
C LYS A 306 31.91 21.71 -2.90
N ASP A 307 33.00 21.21 -3.44
CA ASP A 307 34.07 22.01 -4.03
C ASP A 307 34.54 23.14 -3.09
N GLY A 308 34.53 22.86 -1.77
CA GLY A 308 34.91 23.78 -0.71
C GLY A 308 33.87 24.85 -0.37
N LYS A 309 32.61 24.72 -0.82
CA LYS A 309 31.52 25.67 -0.56
C LYS A 309 30.35 25.05 0.18
N PHE A 310 29.64 25.83 0.99
CA PHE A 310 28.42 25.37 1.67
C PHE A 310 27.24 25.19 0.70
N ILE A 311 26.55 24.04 0.78
CA ILE A 311 25.31 23.76 0.01
C ILE A 311 24.11 23.55 0.93
N TYR A 312 24.36 23.17 2.18
CA TYR A 312 23.34 23.02 3.21
C TYR A 312 23.97 23.26 4.58
N LEU A 313 23.26 23.92 5.49
CA LEU A 313 23.62 24.02 6.89
C LEU A 313 22.37 23.86 7.73
N ASN A 314 22.45 23.09 8.82
CA ASN A 314 21.39 23.06 9.80
C ASN A 314 21.42 24.32 10.71
N PRO A 315 20.36 24.59 11.50
CA PRO A 315 20.31 25.74 12.39
C PRO A 315 21.41 25.75 13.45
N ALA A 316 21.89 24.59 13.89
CA ALA A 316 23.01 24.50 14.84
C ALA A 316 24.32 25.02 14.23
N ALA A 317 24.62 24.69 12.97
CA ALA A 317 25.79 25.21 12.26
C ALA A 317 25.72 26.73 12.06
N CYS A 318 24.53 27.28 11.78
CA CYS A 318 24.37 28.73 11.70
C CYS A 318 24.67 29.43 13.03
N ARG A 319 24.18 28.88 14.15
CA ARG A 319 24.50 29.40 15.49
C ARG A 319 25.99 29.32 15.81
N LEU A 320 26.64 28.20 15.48
CA LEU A 320 28.07 28.01 15.70
C LEU A 320 28.92 29.02 14.90
N LEU A 321 28.57 29.25 13.63
CA LEU A 321 29.28 30.17 12.74
C LEU A 321 28.94 31.65 12.99
N GLY A 322 27.92 31.95 13.79
CA GLY A 322 27.46 33.31 14.08
C GLY A 322 26.67 33.95 12.92
N VAL A 323 25.94 33.13 12.15
CA VAL A 323 25.20 33.56 10.96
C VAL A 323 23.70 33.44 11.19
N GLU A 324 22.92 34.44 10.78
CA GLU A 324 21.47 34.51 11.04
C GLU A 324 20.65 33.48 10.24
N SER A 325 21.11 33.08 9.05
CA SER A 325 20.40 32.15 8.18
C SER A 325 21.39 31.45 7.24
N PRO A 326 21.19 30.14 6.93
CA PRO A 326 22.02 29.43 5.96
C PRO A 326 22.11 30.18 4.63
N SER A 327 21.00 30.75 4.15
CA SER A 327 20.88 31.43 2.86
C SER A 327 21.89 32.56 2.62
N LYS A 328 22.47 33.14 3.68
CA LYS A 328 23.48 34.20 3.57
C LYS A 328 24.85 33.67 3.18
N ILE A 329 25.15 32.40 3.46
CA ILE A 329 26.48 31.80 3.34
C ILE A 329 26.49 30.53 2.47
N ILE A 330 25.33 30.14 1.93
CA ILE A 330 25.27 29.16 0.84
C ILE A 330 26.12 29.68 -0.33
N ASP A 331 26.86 28.78 -0.95
CA ASP A 331 27.86 29.04 -2.00
C ASP A 331 29.12 29.82 -1.57
N GLU A 332 29.23 30.21 -0.30
CA GLU A 332 30.46 30.77 0.24
C GLU A 332 31.51 29.68 0.55
N PRO A 333 32.82 29.99 0.40
CA PRO A 333 33.89 29.07 0.77
C PRO A 333 33.91 28.74 2.26
N VAL A 334 33.96 27.45 2.59
CA VAL A 334 34.07 26.96 3.98
C VAL A 334 35.34 27.49 4.66
N LEU A 335 36.43 27.69 3.90
CA LEU A 335 37.70 28.23 4.41
C LEU A 335 37.60 29.64 4.98
N ASN A 336 36.59 30.43 4.59
CA ASN A 336 36.37 31.76 5.17
C ASN A 336 36.11 31.70 6.69
N TYR A 337 35.60 30.56 7.15
CA TYR A 337 35.27 30.30 8.55
C TYR A 337 36.30 29.40 9.25
N CYS A 338 37.40 29.06 8.58
CA CYS A 338 38.52 28.35 9.17
C CYS A 338 39.60 29.35 9.61
N HIS A 339 40.35 29.04 10.66
CA HIS A 339 41.50 29.85 11.03
C HIS A 339 42.69 29.58 10.07
N PRO A 340 43.46 30.61 9.66
CA PRO A 340 44.53 30.47 8.66
C PRO A 340 45.55 29.35 8.94
N ASP A 341 45.89 29.14 10.22
CA ASP A 341 46.83 28.10 10.65
C ASP A 341 46.39 26.67 10.27
N PHE A 342 45.10 26.44 9.99
CA PHE A 342 44.52 25.12 9.69
C PHE A 342 44.05 24.98 8.23
N TYR A 343 44.37 25.94 7.35
CA TYR A 343 43.88 25.97 5.96
C TYR A 343 44.31 24.77 5.13
N GLU A 344 45.57 24.35 5.22
CA GLU A 344 46.08 23.24 4.41
C GLU A 344 45.37 21.93 4.75
N GLU A 345 45.26 21.64 6.05
CA GLU A 345 44.62 20.43 6.60
C GLU A 345 43.12 20.42 6.32
N ALA A 346 42.43 21.56 6.49
CA ALA A 346 41.02 21.71 6.15
C ALA A 346 40.77 21.50 4.65
N LEU A 347 41.64 22.03 3.78
CA LEU A 347 41.52 21.87 2.32
C LEU A 347 41.71 20.42 1.88
N GLU A 348 42.68 19.70 2.45
CA GLU A 348 42.91 18.29 2.15
C GLU A 348 41.70 17.42 2.53
N ARG A 349 41.14 17.66 3.73
CA ARG A 349 39.96 16.93 4.21
C ARG A 349 38.71 17.22 3.37
N MET A 350 38.49 18.46 2.95
CA MET A 350 37.38 18.79 2.04
C MET A 350 37.49 18.04 0.71
N LYS A 351 38.69 17.98 0.11
CA LYS A 351 38.93 17.23 -1.13
C LYS A 351 38.73 15.73 -0.94
N ALA A 352 39.16 15.17 0.20
CA ALA A 352 38.93 13.76 0.52
C ALA A 352 37.44 13.42 0.48
N LEU A 353 36.59 14.28 1.05
CA LEU A 353 35.14 14.07 1.10
C LEU A 353 34.44 14.28 -0.26
N SER A 354 34.70 15.41 -0.95
CA SER A 354 33.93 15.78 -2.15
C SER A 354 34.54 15.34 -3.48
N GLU A 355 35.84 15.03 -3.54
CA GLU A 355 36.52 14.60 -4.78
C GLU A 355 36.90 13.11 -4.76
N LYS A 356 37.42 12.61 -3.62
CA LYS A 356 37.89 11.22 -3.49
C LYS A 356 36.83 10.25 -2.96
N GLY A 357 35.83 10.76 -2.24
CA GLY A 357 34.78 9.93 -1.62
C GLY A 357 35.29 9.12 -0.42
N GLU A 358 36.25 9.67 0.31
CA GLU A 358 36.87 9.03 1.47
C GLU A 358 36.30 9.64 2.77
N SER A 359 35.87 8.78 3.69
CA SER A 359 35.44 9.20 5.02
C SER A 359 36.60 9.70 5.85
N VAL A 360 36.34 10.76 6.62
CA VAL A 360 37.35 11.40 7.47
C VAL A 360 36.87 11.37 8.91
N HIS A 361 37.13 10.24 9.58
CA HIS A 361 36.67 9.96 10.95
C HIS A 361 37.60 10.48 12.05
N GLU A 362 38.83 10.88 11.71
CA GLU A 362 39.73 11.48 12.69
C GLU A 362 39.15 12.83 13.14
N HIS A 363 38.76 12.90 14.41
CA HIS A 363 38.28 14.09 15.09
C HIS A 363 39.37 15.16 15.05
N PHE A 364 39.30 16.02 14.03
CA PHE A 364 40.31 17.03 13.78
C PHE A 364 39.96 18.29 14.55
N GLU A 365 40.75 18.56 15.58
CA GLU A 365 40.66 19.76 16.39
C GLU A 365 41.26 20.95 15.64
N GLN A 366 40.44 21.95 15.36
CA GLN A 366 40.85 23.16 14.67
C GLN A 366 40.17 24.38 15.28
N LYS A 367 40.67 25.56 14.93
CA LYS A 367 39.98 26.81 15.24
C LYS A 367 39.09 27.22 14.08
N LEU A 368 37.82 27.50 14.37
CA LEU A 368 36.96 28.23 13.45
C LEU A 368 36.98 29.71 13.75
N LEU A 369 36.79 30.49 12.71
CA LEU A 369 36.57 31.92 12.74
C LEU A 369 35.07 32.17 12.52
N ARG A 370 34.38 32.67 13.55
CA ARG A 370 32.97 33.07 13.42
C ARG A 370 32.84 34.33 12.56
N ALA A 371 31.63 34.59 12.08
CA ALA A 371 31.32 35.80 11.29
C ALA A 371 31.61 37.12 12.01
N ASP A 372 31.58 37.12 13.35
CA ASP A 372 31.93 38.26 14.20
C ASP A 372 33.45 38.40 14.48
N GLY A 373 34.26 37.49 13.94
CA GLY A 373 35.72 37.44 14.12
C GLY A 373 36.18 36.70 15.38
N THR A 374 35.27 36.17 16.20
CA THR A 374 35.66 35.37 17.38
C THR A 374 36.20 34.00 16.97
N GLN A 375 37.20 33.52 17.71
CA GLN A 375 37.81 32.22 17.49
C GLN A 375 37.21 31.21 18.47
N ILE A 376 36.80 30.05 17.96
CA ILE A 376 36.31 28.94 18.78
C ILE A 376 37.05 27.66 18.44
N TRP A 377 37.26 26.82 19.45
CA TRP A 377 37.81 25.50 19.23
C TRP A 377 36.72 24.54 18.83
N VAL A 378 36.94 23.84 17.73
CA VAL A 378 36.01 22.82 17.28
C VAL A 378 36.73 21.54 16.92
N GLU A 379 35.98 20.46 16.96
CA GLU A 379 36.35 19.16 16.43
C GLU A 379 35.47 18.88 15.20
N THR A 380 36.07 18.38 14.12
CA THR A 380 35.36 18.11 12.87
C THR A 380 35.56 16.69 12.38
N ALA A 381 34.49 16.08 11.90
CA ALA A 381 34.48 14.79 11.22
C ALA A 381 33.57 14.85 9.99
N GLY A 382 33.80 14.01 8.99
CA GLY A 382 32.97 14.04 7.79
C GLY A 382 32.83 12.71 7.07
N GLU A 383 31.72 12.58 6.35
CA GLU A 383 31.36 11.43 5.52
C GLU A 383 31.06 11.89 4.07
N PRO A 384 31.48 11.13 3.06
CA PRO A 384 31.04 11.36 1.69
C PRO A 384 29.56 10.99 1.55
N VAL A 385 28.77 11.88 0.95
CA VAL A 385 27.34 11.66 0.70
C VAL A 385 26.98 12.06 -0.74
N GLU A 386 26.04 11.35 -1.34
CA GLU A 386 25.46 11.76 -2.61
C GLU A 386 24.30 12.72 -2.36
N TYR A 387 24.41 13.94 -2.88
CA TYR A 387 23.38 14.97 -2.81
C TYR A 387 23.16 15.54 -4.21
N ASP A 388 21.93 15.49 -4.72
CA ASP A 388 21.58 15.90 -6.09
C ASP A 388 22.45 15.23 -7.18
N ASN A 389 22.67 13.91 -7.04
CA ASN A 389 23.53 13.08 -7.92
C ASN A 389 24.97 13.56 -8.01
N LYS A 390 25.46 14.25 -6.98
CA LYS A 390 26.83 14.73 -6.89
C LYS A 390 27.44 14.32 -5.56
N LEU A 391 28.69 13.89 -5.59
CA LEU A 391 29.47 13.59 -4.40
C LEU A 391 29.73 14.89 -3.63
N CYS A 392 29.34 14.90 -2.35
CA CYS A 392 29.47 16.02 -1.43
C CYS A 392 30.04 15.52 -0.10
N GLY A 393 30.59 16.42 0.71
CA GLY A 393 31.00 16.10 2.08
C GLY A 393 29.95 16.51 3.10
N LEU A 394 29.40 15.55 3.85
CA LEU A 394 28.63 15.82 5.06
C LEU A 394 29.59 16.00 6.22
N VAL A 395 29.60 17.16 6.86
CA VAL A 395 30.53 17.51 7.94
C VAL A 395 29.76 17.77 9.22
N PHE A 396 30.23 17.13 10.30
CA PHE A 396 29.80 17.34 11.67
C PHE A 396 30.84 18.19 12.38
N VAL A 397 30.38 19.20 13.13
CA VAL A 397 31.25 20.08 13.91
C VAL A 397 30.80 20.08 15.36
N ARG A 398 31.74 19.90 16.28
CA ARG A 398 31.48 19.95 17.72
C ARG A 398 32.27 21.08 18.36
N ASP A 399 31.63 21.95 19.12
CA ASP A 399 32.33 22.96 19.92
C ASP A 399 33.02 22.27 21.11
N ILE A 400 34.32 22.48 21.24
CA ILE A 400 35.16 21.92 22.31
C ILE A 400 35.86 23.02 23.13
N THR A 401 35.38 24.26 23.03
CA THR A 401 35.95 25.42 23.72
C THR A 401 36.00 25.22 25.23
N ASP A 402 34.89 24.82 25.85
CA ASP A 402 34.81 24.55 27.30
C ASP A 402 35.82 23.49 27.76
N ARG A 403 36.03 22.45 26.92
CA ARG A 403 37.00 21.38 27.20
C ARG A 403 38.43 21.94 27.20
N LYS A 404 38.79 22.73 26.19
CA LYS A 404 40.12 23.34 26.09
C LYS A 404 40.38 24.35 27.20
N GLU A 405 39.36 25.11 27.61
CA GLU A 405 39.46 26.04 28.74
C GLU A 405 39.66 25.29 30.07
N ALA A 406 38.93 24.19 30.29
CA ALA A 406 39.09 23.35 31.48
C ALA A 406 40.47 22.65 31.52
N GLU A 407 40.95 22.10 30.41
CA GLU A 407 42.29 21.51 30.30
C GLU A 407 43.37 22.56 30.62
N LYS A 408 43.23 23.78 30.09
CA LYS A 408 44.15 24.88 30.38
C LYS A 408 44.12 25.30 31.85
N ALA A 409 42.93 25.46 32.43
CA ALA A 409 42.78 25.83 33.83
C ALA A 409 43.36 24.78 34.80
N LEU A 410 43.24 23.49 34.45
CA LEU A 410 43.85 22.40 35.21
C LEU A 410 45.38 22.51 35.21
N VAL A 411 45.99 22.68 34.03
CA VAL A 411 47.45 22.85 33.90
C VAL A 411 47.94 24.07 34.67
N GLU A 412 47.26 25.22 34.55
CA GLU A 412 47.61 26.44 35.31
C GLU A 412 47.49 26.24 36.83
N SER A 413 46.51 25.46 37.29
CA SER A 413 46.34 25.13 38.71
C SER A 413 47.44 24.20 39.23
N GLU A 414 47.81 23.16 38.46
CA GLU A 414 48.90 22.24 38.82
C GLU A 414 50.25 22.97 38.90
N GLU A 415 50.57 23.80 37.90
CA GLU A 415 51.79 24.60 37.90
C GLU A 415 51.85 25.57 39.09
N ARG A 416 50.69 26.14 39.47
CA ARG A 416 50.59 27.02 40.63
C ARG A 416 50.83 26.27 41.94
N PHE A 417 50.28 25.07 42.11
CA PHE A 417 50.49 24.23 43.30
C PHE A 417 51.97 23.84 43.44
N VAL A 418 52.59 23.33 42.38
CA VAL A 418 54.02 22.94 42.37
C VAL A 418 54.91 24.12 42.78
N ARG A 419 54.62 25.32 42.26
CA ARG A 419 55.39 26.53 42.59
C ARG A 419 55.27 26.92 44.07
N ILE A 420 54.06 26.87 44.64
CA ILE A 420 53.84 27.18 46.07
C ILE A 420 54.53 26.14 46.94
N ALA A 421 54.34 24.86 46.64
CA ALA A 421 54.91 23.78 47.44
C ALA A 421 56.45 23.79 47.44
N ASN A 422 57.10 24.21 46.34
CA ASN A 422 58.56 24.31 46.25
C ASN A 422 59.16 25.59 46.86
N THR A 423 58.36 26.61 47.21
CA THR A 423 58.88 27.92 47.66
C THR A 423 58.62 28.24 49.12
N ILE A 424 57.67 27.57 49.78
CA ILE A 424 57.40 27.78 51.21
C ILE A 424 58.56 27.23 52.06
N PRO A 425 59.07 27.98 53.05
CA PRO A 425 60.01 27.44 54.03
C PRO A 425 59.26 26.44 54.93
N GLY A 426 59.54 25.15 54.75
CA GLY A 426 58.89 24.06 55.47
C GLY A 426 58.49 22.91 54.57
N VAL A 427 58.28 21.74 55.18
CA VAL A 427 57.81 20.54 54.48
C VAL A 427 56.30 20.53 54.52
N LEU A 428 55.65 20.72 53.37
CA LEU A 428 54.22 20.48 53.24
C LEU A 428 53.98 18.98 53.10
N TYR A 429 52.96 18.47 53.77
CA TYR A 429 52.62 17.07 53.68
C TYR A 429 51.12 16.85 53.79
N ASP A 430 50.65 15.82 53.09
CA ASP A 430 49.35 15.20 53.33
C ASP A 430 49.60 13.81 53.87
N TYR A 431 49.02 13.53 55.02
CA TYR A 431 49.20 12.28 55.75
C TYR A 431 47.84 11.73 56.14
N TYR A 432 47.66 10.42 56.05
CA TYR A 432 46.49 9.79 56.65
C TYR A 432 46.89 8.55 57.44
N ARG A 433 46.11 8.29 58.48
CA ARG A 433 46.24 7.11 59.33
C ARG A 433 44.98 6.25 59.21
N ARG A 434 45.17 4.95 59.03
CA ARG A 434 44.08 3.98 58.97
C ARG A 434 43.67 3.53 60.37
N PRO A 435 42.42 3.09 60.57
CA PRO A 435 41.96 2.54 61.85
C PRO A 435 42.74 1.31 62.33
N ASP A 436 43.38 0.57 61.41
CA ASP A 436 44.24 -0.58 61.70
C ASP A 436 45.63 -0.21 62.27
N GLY A 437 45.91 1.10 62.42
CA GLY A 437 47.16 1.63 62.95
C GLY A 437 48.23 1.92 61.90
N THR A 438 48.04 1.51 60.64
CA THR A 438 48.96 1.83 59.54
C THR A 438 48.82 3.28 59.10
N SER A 439 49.88 3.85 58.54
CA SER A 439 49.86 5.25 58.09
C SER A 439 50.59 5.43 56.77
N LYS A 440 50.26 6.51 56.04
CA LYS A 440 50.88 6.82 54.75
C LYS A 440 50.85 8.32 54.44
N PHE A 441 51.95 8.82 53.89
CA PHE A 441 52.01 10.12 53.23
C PHE A 441 51.42 10.03 51.81
N LEU A 442 50.42 10.85 51.51
CA LEU A 442 49.85 11.02 50.16
C LEU A 442 50.70 11.99 49.34
N TYR A 443 51.23 13.01 50.02
CA TYR A 443 52.11 14.00 49.47
C TYR A 443 53.12 14.42 50.53
N ILE A 444 54.36 14.65 50.13
CA ILE A 444 55.36 15.33 50.95
C ILE A 444 56.21 16.18 50.02
N SER A 445 56.41 17.45 50.37
CA SER A 445 57.10 18.40 49.50
C SER A 445 58.62 18.14 49.50
N PRO A 446 59.34 18.50 48.42
CA PRO A 446 60.77 18.21 48.27
C PRO A 446 61.68 18.76 49.38
N GLN A 447 61.21 19.77 50.13
CA GLN A 447 61.90 20.33 51.30
C GLN A 447 62.15 19.29 52.41
N CYS A 448 61.51 18.12 52.38
CA CYS A 448 61.84 17.04 53.31
C CYS A 448 63.31 16.65 53.25
N ARG A 449 63.98 16.84 52.09
CA ARG A 449 65.43 16.62 51.94
C ARG A 449 66.27 17.56 52.80
N GLU A 450 65.82 18.79 53.05
CA GLU A 450 66.59 19.76 53.84
C GLU A 450 66.45 19.49 55.35
N ILE A 451 65.24 19.16 55.79
CA ILE A 451 64.96 18.92 57.22
C ILE A 451 65.35 17.49 57.63
N PHE A 452 64.86 16.49 56.90
CA PHE A 452 64.97 15.07 57.24
C PHE A 452 66.06 14.32 56.47
N GLU A 453 66.68 14.95 55.46
CA GLU A 453 67.78 14.37 54.66
C GLU A 453 67.39 13.07 53.95
N CYS A 454 66.13 12.99 53.53
CA CYS A 454 65.57 11.84 52.80
C CYS A 454 64.77 12.29 51.58
N GLU A 455 64.72 11.41 50.58
CA GLU A 455 63.99 11.65 49.34
C GLU A 455 62.47 11.45 49.52
N THR A 456 61.68 12.21 48.78
CA THR A 456 60.21 12.24 48.89
C THR A 456 59.59 10.86 48.68
N GLU A 457 60.11 10.11 47.71
CA GLU A 457 59.66 8.79 47.32
C GLU A 457 59.92 7.75 48.42
N GLU A 458 61.04 7.87 49.13
CA GLU A 458 61.43 6.96 50.22
C GLU A 458 60.46 7.11 51.40
N VAL A 459 60.12 8.36 51.74
CA VAL A 459 59.18 8.68 52.82
C VAL A 459 57.76 8.22 52.49
N ILE A 460 57.31 8.40 51.24
CA ILE A 460 55.97 7.95 50.80
C ILE A 460 55.85 6.41 50.82
N GLN A 461 56.93 5.70 50.49
CA GLN A 461 56.97 4.23 50.50
C GLN A 461 57.10 3.67 51.92
N ASN A 462 57.89 4.30 52.79
CA ASN A 462 58.09 3.89 54.16
C ASN A 462 57.86 5.05 55.16
N PRO A 463 56.60 5.30 55.55
CA PRO A 463 56.24 6.39 56.46
C PRO A 463 56.87 6.30 57.84
N SER A 464 57.24 5.09 58.29
CA SER A 464 57.92 4.86 59.58
C SER A 464 59.29 5.52 59.65
N LEU A 465 59.92 5.77 58.50
CA LEU A 465 61.25 6.36 58.42
C LEU A 465 61.37 7.71 59.14
N LEU A 466 60.33 8.55 59.06
CA LEU A 466 60.31 9.82 59.81
C LEU A 466 60.02 9.64 61.30
N TRP A 467 59.25 8.60 61.68
CA TRP A 467 58.98 8.28 63.08
C TRP A 467 60.23 7.79 63.81
N ASP A 468 61.06 7.01 63.13
CA ASP A 468 62.31 6.48 63.68
C ASP A 468 63.37 7.57 63.92
N MET A 469 63.24 8.73 63.28
CA MET A 469 64.12 9.88 63.50
C MET A 469 63.74 10.69 64.75
N VAL A 470 62.56 10.50 65.32
CA VAL A 470 62.13 11.27 66.51
C VAL A 470 63.01 10.90 67.70
N TYR A 471 63.51 11.90 68.42
CA TYR A 471 64.37 11.71 69.57
C TYR A 471 63.65 10.90 70.66
N ALA A 472 64.33 9.91 71.25
CA ALA A 472 63.70 8.86 72.06
C ALA A 472 62.82 9.37 73.22
N GLU A 473 63.19 10.50 73.83
CA GLU A 473 62.43 11.14 74.92
C GLU A 473 61.12 11.79 74.43
N ASP A 474 61.09 12.23 73.17
CA ASP A 474 59.98 13.01 72.60
C ASP A 474 58.94 12.11 71.91
N ILE A 475 59.25 10.82 71.67
CA ILE A 475 58.35 9.85 71.01
C ILE A 475 57.02 9.71 71.75
N ASN A 476 57.06 9.55 73.08
CA ASN A 476 55.84 9.35 73.88
C ASN A 476 54.94 10.59 73.83
N TYR A 477 55.54 11.78 73.90
CA TYR A 477 54.82 13.04 73.77
C TYR A 477 54.15 13.15 72.39
N LEU A 478 54.87 12.87 71.31
CA LEU A 478 54.34 12.92 69.95
C LEU A 478 53.19 11.92 69.74
N LEU A 479 53.31 10.70 70.28
CA LEU A 479 52.27 9.68 70.21
C LEU A 479 51.01 10.07 71.01
N GLU A 480 51.16 10.76 72.14
CA GLU A 480 50.01 11.26 72.91
C GLU A 480 49.30 12.39 72.16
N GLU A 481 50.03 13.33 71.58
CA GLU A 481 49.45 14.41 70.78
C GLU A 481 48.77 13.89 69.51
N ASP A 482 49.38 12.92 68.81
CA ASP A 482 48.75 12.27 67.64
C ASP A 482 47.46 11.53 68.02
N LYS A 483 47.45 10.81 69.15
CA LYS A 483 46.23 10.16 69.66
C LYS A 483 45.14 11.18 70.00
N LYS A 484 45.48 12.29 70.66
CA LYS A 484 44.51 13.36 70.99
C LYS A 484 43.92 13.97 69.72
N ALA A 485 44.74 14.27 68.73
CA ALA A 485 44.29 14.82 67.45
C ALA A 485 43.34 13.85 66.73
N ASN A 486 43.69 12.56 66.66
CA ASN A 486 42.87 11.55 65.99
C ASN A 486 41.58 11.18 66.74
N ALA A 487 41.54 11.26 68.07
CA ALA A 487 40.38 10.91 68.90
C ALA A 487 39.22 11.93 68.86
N GLY A 488 39.44 13.15 68.35
CA GLY A 488 38.37 14.16 68.27
C GLY A 488 38.78 15.57 67.85
N GLY A 489 40.07 15.82 67.57
CA GLY A 489 40.55 17.12 67.10
C GLY A 489 40.49 17.28 65.58
N ASN A 490 40.54 18.53 65.11
CA ASN A 490 40.78 18.91 63.71
C ASN A 490 42.09 19.68 63.52
N TYR A 491 42.89 19.76 64.59
CA TYR A 491 44.15 20.48 64.65
C TYR A 491 45.16 19.65 65.45
N PHE A 492 46.38 19.57 64.94
CA PHE A 492 47.51 18.89 65.55
C PHE A 492 48.70 19.86 65.55
N GLN A 493 49.37 19.98 66.68
CA GLN A 493 50.61 20.75 66.80
C GLN A 493 51.55 20.08 67.80
N ALA A 494 52.80 19.87 67.39
CA ALA A 494 53.83 19.34 68.26
C ALA A 494 55.19 19.95 67.93
N GLU A 495 56.00 20.19 68.95
CA GLU A 495 57.41 20.56 68.81
C GLU A 495 58.25 19.42 69.38
N VAL A 496 59.08 18.80 68.54
CA VAL A 496 59.89 17.63 68.91
C VAL A 496 61.28 17.72 68.32
N ARG A 497 62.23 17.02 68.93
CA ARG A 497 63.56 16.83 68.37
C ARG A 497 63.57 15.65 67.41
N ILE A 498 64.29 15.81 66.31
CA ILE A 498 64.63 14.73 65.39
C ILE A 498 66.14 14.58 65.26
N VAL A 499 66.57 13.39 64.90
CA VAL A 499 67.95 13.04 64.57
C VAL A 499 67.95 12.49 63.14
N PRO A 500 68.16 13.36 62.13
CA PRO A 500 68.33 12.94 60.74
C PRO A 500 69.58 12.05 60.57
N PRO A 501 69.76 11.39 59.41
CA PRO A 501 70.93 10.56 59.09
C PRO A 501 72.30 11.20 59.35
N SER A 502 72.45 12.52 59.21
CA SER A 502 73.68 13.25 59.58
C SER A 502 74.05 13.18 61.07
N GLY A 503 73.10 12.82 61.94
CA GLY A 503 73.25 12.78 63.38
C GLY A 503 73.12 14.14 64.07
N VAL A 504 72.87 15.22 63.33
CA VAL A 504 72.68 16.57 63.90
C VAL A 504 71.26 16.74 64.39
N THR A 505 71.07 16.86 65.70
CA THR A 505 69.74 17.05 66.28
C THR A 505 69.10 18.35 65.83
N LYS A 506 67.90 18.28 65.23
CA LYS A 506 67.09 19.44 64.83
C LYS A 506 65.81 19.49 65.64
N TRP A 507 65.32 20.68 65.97
CA TRP A 507 63.97 20.87 66.49
C TRP A 507 63.01 21.13 65.34
N ILE A 508 61.93 20.37 65.29
CA ILE A 508 60.87 20.58 64.30
C ILE A 508 59.54 20.93 64.98
N GLN A 509 58.78 21.80 64.33
CA GLN A 509 57.39 22.08 64.65
C GLN A 509 56.51 21.47 63.58
N LEU A 510 55.69 20.50 63.94
CA LEU A 510 54.67 19.93 63.06
C LEU A 510 53.35 20.61 63.36
N THR A 511 52.66 21.08 62.33
CA THR A 511 51.30 21.60 62.44
C THR A 511 50.45 20.99 61.33
N ALA A 512 49.33 20.37 61.67
CA ALA A 512 48.40 19.82 60.68
C ALA A 512 46.94 20.13 61.00
N ARG A 513 46.13 20.19 59.94
CA ARG A 513 44.69 20.32 60.01
C ARG A 513 44.03 19.29 59.11
N THR A 514 42.78 18.97 59.43
CA THR A 514 41.92 18.15 58.58
C THR A 514 40.60 18.88 58.37
N ASP A 515 40.10 18.88 57.14
CA ASP A 515 38.83 19.50 56.74
C ASP A 515 37.68 18.47 56.61
N GLN A 516 37.95 17.22 56.98
CA GLN A 516 37.09 16.09 56.66
C GLN A 516 35.92 15.94 57.63
N THR A 517 34.71 16.15 57.10
CA THR A 517 33.43 16.09 57.84
C THR A 517 32.74 14.72 57.80
N ASP A 518 33.28 13.74 57.07
CA ASP A 518 32.66 12.43 56.82
C ASP A 518 33.37 11.31 57.62
N GLU A 519 32.69 10.73 58.60
CA GLU A 519 33.23 9.72 59.53
C GLU A 519 33.66 8.41 58.84
N ASN A 520 33.16 8.13 57.63
CA ASN A 520 33.42 6.87 56.92
C ASN A 520 34.65 6.88 56.00
N LYS A 521 35.35 8.01 55.87
CA LYS A 521 36.56 8.14 55.05
C LYS A 521 37.78 8.42 55.93
N PRO A 522 38.97 7.87 55.63
CA PRO A 522 40.18 8.12 56.42
C PRO A 522 40.51 9.62 56.42
N LYS A 523 40.73 10.21 57.59
CA LYS A 523 41.05 11.63 57.76
C LYS A 523 42.39 11.95 57.11
N ILE A 524 42.38 12.80 56.10
CA ILE A 524 43.60 13.39 55.52
C ILE A 524 43.99 14.59 56.38
N TRP A 525 45.21 14.55 56.88
CA TRP A 525 45.86 15.59 57.66
C TRP A 525 46.86 16.31 56.78
N SER A 526 46.53 17.54 56.40
CA SER A 526 47.40 18.43 55.64
C SER A 526 48.15 19.34 56.60
N GLY A 527 49.47 19.32 56.55
CA GLY A 527 50.30 20.02 57.51
C GLY A 527 51.58 20.60 56.93
N VAL A 528 52.25 21.38 57.76
CA VAL A 528 53.58 21.92 57.52
C VAL A 528 54.51 21.51 58.66
N ILE A 529 55.73 21.11 58.31
CA ILE A 529 56.82 20.87 59.25
C ILE A 529 57.86 21.96 59.07
N LEU A 530 58.15 22.68 60.14
CA LEU A 530 59.14 23.75 60.16
C LEU A 530 60.35 23.34 60.99
N ASP A 531 61.56 23.63 60.52
CA ASP A 531 62.75 23.59 61.36
C ASP A 531 62.77 24.84 62.26
N ILE A 532 62.70 24.61 63.56
CA ILE A 532 62.69 25.64 64.61
C ILE A 532 63.95 25.56 65.48
N THR A 533 65.02 24.91 65.00
CA THR A 533 66.29 24.75 65.74
C THR A 533 66.88 26.10 66.14
N GLN A 534 67.03 27.02 65.18
CA GLN A 534 67.54 28.37 65.45
C GLN A 534 66.67 29.12 66.46
N ARG A 535 65.34 28.93 66.40
CA ARG A 535 64.41 29.53 67.36
C ARG A 535 64.64 28.98 68.77
N LYS A 536 64.82 27.66 68.92
CA LYS A 536 65.08 27.03 70.23
C LYS A 536 66.45 27.39 70.80
N GLU A 537 67.46 27.52 69.95
CA GLU A 537 68.78 28.01 70.35
C GLU A 537 68.72 29.45 70.85
N ALA A 538 68.04 30.34 70.11
CA ALA A 538 67.84 31.73 70.53
C ALA A 538 67.01 31.83 71.83
N GLU A 539 65.96 31.01 72.00
CA GLU A 539 65.18 30.93 73.25
C GLU A 539 66.06 30.50 74.43
N LYS A 540 66.99 29.56 74.22
CA LYS A 540 67.94 29.10 75.25
C LYS A 540 68.97 30.17 75.60
N GLU A 541 69.58 30.81 74.60
CA GLU A 541 70.51 31.93 74.80
C GLU A 541 69.84 33.07 75.58
N LEU A 542 68.61 33.41 75.22
CA LEU A 542 67.83 34.44 75.90
C LEU A 542 67.56 34.06 77.36
N TYR A 543 67.25 32.79 77.63
CA TYR A 543 67.08 32.29 79.00
C TYR A 543 68.38 32.37 79.82
N GLU A 544 69.52 32.03 79.23
CA GLU A 544 70.84 32.15 79.88
C GLU A 544 71.23 33.61 80.14
N ILE A 545 71.02 34.50 79.15
CA ILE A 545 71.23 35.94 79.30
C ILE A 545 70.34 36.49 80.42
N LYS A 546 69.05 36.13 80.43
CA LYS A 546 68.10 36.55 81.46
C LYS A 546 68.55 36.14 82.86
N ASN A 547 68.95 34.87 83.05
CA ASN A 547 69.42 34.38 84.35
C ASN A 547 70.71 35.06 84.79
N ASN A 548 71.62 35.36 83.87
CA ASN A 548 72.86 36.09 84.18
C ASN A 548 72.55 37.54 84.56
N LEU A 549 71.63 38.19 83.85
CA LEU A 549 71.19 39.55 84.14
C LEU A 549 70.50 39.64 85.51
N GLU A 550 69.64 38.68 85.86
CA GLU A 550 68.98 38.62 87.17
C GLU A 550 70.00 38.52 88.31
N LYS A 551 71.06 37.71 88.15
CA LYS A 551 72.17 37.63 89.12
C LYS A 551 72.95 38.94 89.25
N GLU A 552 73.26 39.59 88.12
CA GLU A 552 74.00 40.87 88.13
C GLU A 552 73.17 42.00 88.74
N VAL A 553 71.85 42.02 88.47
CA VAL A 553 70.91 42.96 89.09
C VAL A 553 70.84 42.73 90.59
N GLU A 554 70.76 41.49 91.10
CA GLU A 554 70.81 41.22 92.54
C GLU A 554 72.10 41.76 93.19
N GLU A 555 73.24 41.56 92.53
CA GLU A 555 74.55 42.02 93.04
C GLU A 555 74.69 43.55 93.05
N LYS A 556 74.29 44.23 91.96
CA LYS A 556 74.24 45.69 91.87
C LYS A 556 73.27 46.30 92.88
N THR A 557 72.13 45.66 93.10
CA THR A 557 71.13 46.14 94.07
C THR A 557 71.67 46.03 95.49
N ARG A 558 72.50 45.02 95.79
CA ARG A 558 73.22 44.91 97.06
C ARG A 558 74.25 46.04 97.23
N GLU A 559 75.11 46.28 96.23
CA GLU A 559 76.08 47.40 96.26
C GLU A 559 75.40 48.77 96.43
N LEU A 560 74.28 48.99 95.75
CA LEU A 560 73.52 50.24 95.85
C LEU A 560 72.91 50.44 97.24
N LYS A 561 72.41 49.38 97.88
CA LYS A 561 71.94 49.46 99.26
C LYS A 561 73.05 49.87 100.22
N GLU A 562 74.24 49.26 100.08
CA GLU A 562 75.42 49.64 100.90
C GLU A 562 75.81 51.10 100.69
N ARG A 563 75.82 51.59 99.44
CA ARG A 563 76.09 53.01 99.14
C ARG A 563 75.01 53.97 99.64
N VAL A 564 73.75 53.58 99.59
CA VAL A 564 72.64 54.38 100.14
C VAL A 564 72.80 54.47 101.65
N GLU A 565 73.13 53.38 102.33
CA GLU A 565 73.42 53.38 103.78
C GLU A 565 74.63 54.29 104.11
N GLU A 566 75.71 54.26 103.32
CA GLU A 566 76.85 55.19 103.48
C GLU A 566 76.44 56.66 103.28
N LEU A 567 75.61 56.96 102.28
CA LEU A 567 75.15 58.32 102.00
C LEU A 567 74.17 58.85 103.04
N GLU A 568 73.29 58.00 103.56
CA GLU A 568 72.42 58.35 104.69
C GLU A 568 73.26 58.64 105.93
N HIS A 569 74.28 57.83 106.22
CA HIS A 569 75.23 58.11 107.30
C HIS A 569 75.95 59.44 107.09
N PHE A 570 76.40 59.75 105.87
CA PHE A 570 77.06 61.02 105.55
C PHE A 570 76.10 62.23 105.66
N ARG A 571 74.84 62.08 105.22
CA ARG A 571 73.81 63.10 105.35
C ARG A 571 73.56 63.44 106.81
N ASP A 572 73.40 62.43 107.66
CA ASP A 572 73.11 62.62 109.08
C ASP A 572 74.26 63.38 109.78
N VAL A 573 75.52 63.04 109.47
CA VAL A 573 76.70 63.79 109.94
C VAL A 573 76.71 65.25 109.44
N THR A 574 76.27 65.49 108.20
CA THR A 574 76.25 66.84 107.62
C THR A 574 75.15 67.71 108.22
N VAL A 575 73.95 67.14 108.44
CA VAL A 575 72.83 67.81 109.12
C VAL A 575 73.23 68.19 110.55
N GLU A 576 73.89 67.29 111.27
CA GLU A 576 74.39 67.57 112.62
C GLU A 576 75.41 68.74 112.61
N ARG A 577 76.28 68.80 111.59
CA ARG A 577 77.22 69.89 111.39
C ARG A 577 76.54 71.23 111.06
N GLU A 578 75.50 71.23 110.22
CA GLU A 578 74.75 72.44 109.88
C GLU A 578 73.91 72.97 111.05
N MET A 579 73.28 72.09 111.84
CA MET A 579 72.60 72.50 113.07
C MET A 579 73.57 73.21 114.02
N ARG A 580 74.77 72.66 114.19
CA ARG A 580 75.81 73.26 115.04
C ARG A 580 76.29 74.62 114.51
N MET A 581 76.38 74.78 113.19
CA MET A 581 76.68 76.07 112.55
C MET A 581 75.53 77.08 112.71
N HIS A 582 74.27 76.62 112.68
CA HIS A 582 73.12 77.50 112.92
C HIS A 582 73.08 77.98 114.38
N GLU A 583 73.34 77.11 115.35
CA GLU A 583 73.46 77.51 116.76
C GLU A 583 74.54 78.58 116.95
N LEU A 584 75.72 78.38 116.37
CA LEU A 584 76.81 79.36 116.39
C LEU A 584 76.42 80.71 115.75
N ARG A 585 75.65 80.70 114.65
CA ARG A 585 75.16 81.93 114.00
C ARG A 585 74.14 82.68 114.85
N GLU A 586 73.25 81.97 115.55
CA GLU A 586 72.31 82.55 116.50
C GLU A 586 73.03 83.17 117.70
N GLU A 587 74.09 82.52 118.18
CA GLU A 587 74.94 83.04 119.27
C GLU A 587 75.68 84.32 118.87
N ILE A 588 76.22 84.37 117.64
CA ILE A 588 76.83 85.59 117.07
C ILE A 588 75.79 86.72 116.91
N LYS A 589 74.55 86.40 116.51
CA LYS A 589 73.45 87.37 116.42
C LYS A 589 73.07 87.96 117.77
N ARG A 590 73.09 87.16 118.84
CA ARG A 590 72.86 87.65 120.21
C ARG A 590 73.95 88.61 120.66
N LEU A 591 75.21 88.33 120.34
CA LEU A 591 76.34 89.19 120.69
C LEU A 591 76.29 90.55 119.98
N LYS A 592 75.83 90.61 118.72
CA LYS A 592 75.70 91.86 117.96
C LYS A 592 74.54 92.78 118.38
N LYS A 593 73.64 92.34 119.28
CA LYS A 593 72.48 93.12 119.73
C LYS A 593 72.71 93.88 121.04
N ASN A 594 73.91 93.75 121.62
CA ASN A 594 74.31 94.39 122.88
C ASN A 594 75.38 95.48 122.72
N GLU A 595 75.65 95.93 121.48
CA GLU A 595 76.27 97.23 121.17
C GLU A 595 75.19 98.20 120.72
#